data_AF-A0A1N6I7I7-F1
#
_entry.id   AF-A0A1N6I7I7-F1
#
_cell.length_a   1.000
_cell.length_b   1.000
_cell.length_c   1.000
_cell.angle_alpha   90.00
_cell.angle_beta   90.00
_cell.angle_gamma   90.00
#
_symmetry.space_group_name_H-M   'P 1'
#
loop_
_entity.id
_entity.type
_entity.pdbx_description
1 polymer ?
#
loop_
_entity_poly.entity_id
_entity_poly.type
_entity_poly.pdbx_seq_one_letter_code
_entity_poly.pdbx_strand_id
1 'polypeptide(L)'
;MSEVKRIIGILYILSAFCFAEWSGDASQPSSSREVGGKTYWSITSPEELAWFKAQIEAGNDSINAVLENDIFMGKDSASVGSTVWTAIGAPDSIVFKGVFDGNHHAIYGLKSVGSVSNHGMFGLFGIVGGQGVIKNLNLKNIDMNSDFPNEIAPCGGGIVAYLLNGTVDSSFVSGRMNAKRTSFAGGLVGQNARGSVSHSTNKVVITHTGEYTGYYVGGIVGKNGGTVSNCVNYAAMSGSGAKSIRVAGTIGGIVGYNAGGKIMECVNVGNIHVDTKTEMSTRNAEARVGGIAGFNYQGSVSKCANYGSMKAQASSELSKDYDTGNPVINYPEAGGIVGVSLDGLVENVVNYGTVEATCPNVENNAAAGGIVGMLNNSGITNSYSMASVQSDNMAGSLVGMAKDTSSLSRIYAVDGDKLKTVASIDSLATISETKGVSKTEAENSNFVDLLNQNASADNKIWSRCADKGLPIIASLAEYMCSEDLLSLAVPLDSTGKGTTVLSGVKNIGLHNVQVVGRDLQITTPDFNAMVSVFDSRGKMLYQSSWGMNRQYRVSRAGRYILKIDQDIRVITIK
;
A
#
# COMPACT_ATOMS: atom_id res chain seq x y z
N MET A 1 -5.69 50.63 11.28
CA MET A 1 -6.27 49.48 12.02
C MET A 1 -7.75 49.22 11.66
N SER A 2 -8.26 49.72 10.53
CA SER A 2 -9.66 49.51 10.10
C SER A 2 -9.82 48.87 8.71
N GLU A 3 -8.76 48.59 7.96
CA GLU A 3 -8.82 47.87 6.67
C GLU A 3 -8.39 46.39 6.75
N VAL A 4 -7.73 45.97 7.84
CA VAL A 4 -7.30 44.57 8.04
C VAL A 4 -8.47 43.66 8.50
N LYS A 5 -9.62 44.24 8.88
CA LYS A 5 -10.81 43.48 9.32
C LYS A 5 -11.82 43.15 8.20
N ARG A 6 -11.58 43.58 6.95
CA ARG A 6 -12.44 43.25 5.80
C ARG A 6 -11.90 42.14 4.88
N ILE A 7 -10.68 41.65 5.11
CA ILE A 7 -10.06 40.57 4.30
C ILE A 7 -10.04 39.22 5.04
N ILE A 8 -10.39 39.17 6.33
CA ILE A 8 -10.43 37.93 7.13
C ILE A 8 -11.81 37.22 7.06
N GLY A 9 -12.76 37.74 6.29
CA GLY A 9 -14.13 37.21 6.18
C GLY A 9 -14.45 36.33 4.97
N ILE A 10 -13.46 35.94 4.15
CA ILE A 10 -13.69 35.15 2.90
C ILE A 10 -12.93 33.79 2.91
N LEU A 11 -12.32 33.38 4.03
CA LEU A 11 -11.80 32.01 4.19
C LEU A 11 -12.69 31.23 5.16
N TYR A 12 -13.12 30.04 4.73
CA TYR A 12 -14.01 29.08 5.40
C TYR A 12 -15.52 29.28 5.24
N ILE A 13 -15.99 29.31 4.00
CA ILE A 13 -17.25 28.62 3.67
C ILE A 13 -16.87 27.36 2.90
N LEU A 14 -16.46 26.31 3.62
CA LEU A 14 -16.75 24.94 3.20
C LEU A 14 -18.25 24.80 3.41
N SER A 15 -19.06 25.25 2.45
CA SER A 15 -20.47 24.88 2.45
C SER A 15 -20.50 23.38 2.23
N ALA A 16 -20.68 22.61 3.30
CA ALA A 16 -21.11 21.24 3.20
C ALA A 16 -22.45 21.27 2.47
N PHE A 17 -22.43 21.05 1.16
CA PHE A 17 -23.64 20.73 0.43
C PHE A 17 -24.13 19.41 1.02
N CYS A 18 -25.22 19.48 1.78
CA CYS A 18 -25.87 18.31 2.33
C CYS A 18 -26.66 17.67 1.18
N PHE A 19 -26.14 16.59 0.62
CA PHE A 19 -26.85 15.77 -0.34
C PHE A 19 -27.85 14.86 0.38
N ALA A 20 -28.90 14.45 -0.34
CA ALA A 20 -29.67 13.30 0.11
C ALA A 20 -28.76 12.07 0.10
N GLU A 21 -28.76 11.35 1.20
CA GLU A 21 -27.98 10.11 1.35
C GLU A 21 -28.53 9.02 0.43
N TRP A 22 -27.65 8.18 -0.12
CA TRP A 22 -28.08 7.12 -1.02
C TRP A 22 -28.95 6.08 -0.30
N SER A 23 -30.17 5.93 -0.79
CA SER A 23 -31.22 5.06 -0.23
C SER A 23 -31.10 3.58 -0.65
N GLY A 24 -30.22 3.26 -1.60
CA GLY A 24 -30.18 1.95 -2.25
C GLY A 24 -30.81 1.93 -3.65
N ASP A 25 -31.42 3.03 -4.08
CA ASP A 25 -32.08 3.14 -5.38
C ASP A 25 -31.09 3.17 -6.55
N ALA A 26 -31.58 2.85 -7.75
CA ALA A 26 -30.79 2.84 -8.98
C ALA A 26 -31.51 3.63 -10.09
N SER A 27 -30.75 4.40 -10.88
CA SER A 27 -31.26 5.16 -12.02
C SER A 27 -30.29 5.09 -13.19
N GLN A 28 -30.80 4.98 -14.42
CA GLN A 28 -29.94 4.94 -15.60
C GLN A 28 -29.27 6.30 -15.81
N PRO A 29 -27.96 6.34 -16.15
CA PRO A 29 -27.29 7.57 -16.53
C PRO A 29 -27.93 8.26 -17.72
N SER A 30 -28.09 9.57 -17.63
CA SER A 30 -28.69 10.39 -18.69
C SER A 30 -27.79 10.57 -19.92
N SER A 31 -26.50 10.26 -19.80
CA SER A 31 -25.51 10.47 -20.86
C SER A 31 -24.40 9.41 -20.89
N SER A 32 -23.73 9.34 -22.03
CA SER A 32 -22.52 8.54 -22.24
C SER A 32 -21.59 9.28 -23.19
N ARG A 33 -20.31 8.89 -23.21
CA ARG A 33 -19.30 9.42 -24.13
C ARG A 33 -18.58 8.32 -24.88
N GLU A 34 -18.17 8.62 -26.11
CA GLU A 34 -17.38 7.72 -26.96
C GLU A 34 -15.90 8.06 -26.84
N VAL A 35 -15.09 7.09 -26.42
CA VAL A 35 -13.63 7.22 -26.34
C VAL A 35 -13.00 6.01 -27.01
N GLY A 36 -12.26 6.23 -28.10
CA GLY A 36 -11.58 5.15 -28.82
C GLY A 36 -12.51 4.07 -29.38
N GLY A 37 -13.74 4.46 -29.79
CA GLY A 37 -14.75 3.54 -30.32
C GLY A 37 -15.43 2.66 -29.26
N LYS A 38 -15.32 3.04 -27.97
CA LYS A 38 -16.03 2.42 -26.86
C LYS A 38 -16.93 3.45 -26.18
N THR A 39 -18.14 3.03 -25.86
CA THR A 39 -19.09 3.79 -25.05
C THR A 39 -18.72 3.70 -23.57
N TYR A 40 -18.67 4.85 -22.90
CA TYR A 40 -18.51 5.01 -21.46
C TYR A 40 -19.74 5.72 -20.89
N TRP A 41 -20.46 5.06 -19.97
CA TRP A 41 -21.58 5.68 -19.27
C TRP A 41 -21.10 6.71 -18.24
N SER A 42 -21.69 7.91 -18.27
CA SER A 42 -21.30 9.03 -17.42
C SER A 42 -22.00 8.96 -16.08
N ILE A 43 -21.27 8.59 -15.02
CA ILE A 43 -21.79 8.43 -13.67
C ILE A 43 -21.60 9.74 -12.89
N THR A 44 -22.69 10.31 -12.41
CA THR A 44 -22.77 11.58 -11.69
C THR A 44 -23.45 11.47 -10.32
N SER A 45 -24.10 10.35 -10.03
CA SER A 45 -24.81 10.11 -8.77
C SER A 45 -24.61 8.67 -8.24
N PRO A 46 -24.88 8.41 -6.95
CA PRO A 46 -24.81 7.06 -6.40
C PRO A 46 -25.86 6.11 -7.00
N GLU A 47 -27.02 6.61 -7.41
CA GLU A 47 -28.07 5.81 -8.09
C GLU A 47 -27.61 5.36 -9.48
N GLU A 48 -26.86 6.21 -10.20
CA GLU A 48 -26.26 5.87 -11.49
C GLU A 48 -25.15 4.82 -11.33
N LEU A 49 -24.36 4.89 -10.26
CA LEU A 49 -23.38 3.87 -9.90
C LEU A 49 -24.07 2.53 -9.56
N ALA A 50 -25.19 2.58 -8.84
CA ALA A 50 -26.01 1.40 -8.54
C ALA A 50 -26.64 0.79 -9.80
N TRP A 51 -27.08 1.62 -10.76
CA TRP A 51 -27.52 1.12 -12.07
C TRP A 51 -26.40 0.45 -12.84
N PHE A 52 -25.20 1.05 -12.86
CA PHE A 52 -24.03 0.44 -13.51
C PHE A 52 -23.78 -0.95 -12.94
N LYS A 53 -23.74 -1.08 -11.61
CA LYS A 53 -23.65 -2.38 -10.94
C LYS A 53 -24.71 -3.38 -11.44
N ALA A 54 -25.98 -2.96 -11.49
CA ALA A 54 -27.07 -3.83 -11.95
C ALA A 54 -26.90 -4.32 -13.40
N GLN A 55 -26.25 -3.54 -14.27
CA GLN A 55 -25.93 -3.98 -15.64
C GLN A 55 -24.93 -5.13 -15.65
N ILE A 56 -23.88 -5.06 -14.83
CA ILE A 56 -22.89 -6.15 -14.70
C ILE A 56 -23.59 -7.41 -14.18
N GLU A 57 -24.45 -7.26 -13.16
CA GLU A 57 -25.20 -8.38 -12.57
C GLU A 57 -26.21 -9.00 -13.55
N ALA A 58 -26.72 -8.22 -14.50
CA ALA A 58 -27.57 -8.69 -15.59
C ALA A 58 -26.78 -9.34 -16.77
N GLY A 59 -25.45 -9.43 -16.67
CA GLY A 59 -24.60 -10.08 -17.66
C GLY A 59 -23.91 -9.14 -18.66
N ASN A 60 -24.09 -7.83 -18.53
CA ASN A 60 -23.34 -6.85 -19.34
C ASN A 60 -21.96 -6.58 -18.72
N ASP A 61 -21.13 -7.62 -18.66
CA ASP A 61 -19.90 -7.66 -17.86
C ASP A 61 -18.75 -6.79 -18.41
N SER A 62 -18.86 -6.33 -19.65
CA SER A 62 -17.85 -5.54 -20.38
C SER A 62 -18.25 -4.07 -20.56
N ILE A 63 -19.34 -3.65 -19.90
CA ILE A 63 -19.80 -2.25 -19.87
C ILE A 63 -18.71 -1.33 -19.32
N ASN A 64 -18.55 -0.14 -19.90
CA ASN A 64 -17.59 0.85 -19.39
C ASN A 64 -18.32 2.02 -18.74
N ALA A 65 -17.70 2.59 -17.72
CA ALA A 65 -18.18 3.78 -17.03
C ALA A 65 -17.05 4.76 -16.76
N VAL A 66 -17.43 6.03 -16.67
CA VAL A 66 -16.59 7.12 -16.25
C VAL A 66 -17.33 7.94 -15.20
N LEU A 67 -16.68 8.31 -14.10
CA LEU A 67 -17.22 9.34 -13.22
C LEU A 67 -17.08 10.72 -13.88
N GLU A 68 -18.14 11.51 -13.84
CA GLU A 68 -18.14 12.92 -14.27
C GLU A 68 -18.36 13.88 -13.09
N ASN A 69 -18.63 13.34 -11.89
CA ASN A 69 -18.71 14.08 -10.62
C ASN A 69 -18.15 13.24 -9.47
N ASP A 70 -17.85 13.92 -8.37
CA ASP A 70 -17.71 13.25 -7.07
C ASP A 70 -19.05 12.64 -6.65
N ILE A 71 -19.02 11.42 -6.14
CA ILE A 71 -20.19 10.63 -5.73
C ILE A 71 -20.24 10.58 -4.21
N PHE A 72 -21.36 10.98 -3.61
CA PHE A 72 -21.56 10.98 -2.17
C PHE A 72 -22.54 9.87 -1.78
N MET A 73 -22.04 8.82 -1.11
CA MET A 73 -22.89 7.73 -0.60
C MET A 73 -23.60 8.16 0.69
N GLY A 74 -22.96 9.05 1.46
CA GLY A 74 -23.52 9.71 2.64
C GLY A 74 -24.13 11.08 2.32
N LYS A 75 -24.42 11.85 3.36
CA LYS A 75 -24.93 13.24 3.27
C LYS A 75 -23.89 14.23 2.74
N ASP A 76 -22.61 13.95 2.98
CA ASP A 76 -21.47 14.78 2.59
C ASP A 76 -20.17 13.96 2.58
N SER A 77 -19.03 14.62 2.30
CA SER A 77 -17.70 13.99 2.26
C SER A 77 -17.20 13.42 3.59
N ALA A 78 -17.77 13.86 4.73
CA ALA A 78 -17.36 13.45 6.07
C ALA A 78 -18.24 12.32 6.63
N SER A 79 -19.43 12.12 6.05
CA SER A 79 -20.35 11.06 6.44
C SER A 79 -20.11 9.75 5.68
N VAL A 80 -20.38 8.63 6.35
CA VAL A 80 -20.46 7.30 5.74
C VAL A 80 -21.94 7.00 5.46
N GLY A 81 -22.23 6.39 4.32
CA GLY A 81 -23.59 5.95 3.97
C GLY A 81 -24.12 4.87 4.94
N SER A 82 -25.40 4.95 5.26
CA SER A 82 -26.14 4.03 6.09
C SER A 82 -26.47 2.74 5.34
N THR A 83 -26.78 2.86 4.05
CA THR A 83 -27.01 1.75 3.12
C THR A 83 -25.70 0.99 2.85
N VAL A 84 -25.77 -0.34 2.94
CA VAL A 84 -24.61 -1.21 2.67
C VAL A 84 -24.48 -1.47 1.17
N TRP A 85 -23.29 -1.18 0.64
CA TRP A 85 -22.90 -1.53 -0.72
C TRP A 85 -22.49 -3.01 -0.81
N THR A 86 -23.26 -3.79 -1.56
CA THR A 86 -22.81 -5.10 -2.04
C THR A 86 -21.89 -4.90 -3.24
N ALA A 87 -20.68 -5.45 -3.16
CA ALA A 87 -19.63 -5.26 -4.16
C ALA A 87 -20.06 -5.69 -5.57
N ILE A 88 -19.62 -4.95 -6.60
CA ILE A 88 -19.94 -5.26 -8.01
C ILE A 88 -19.24 -6.56 -8.41
N GLY A 89 -20.00 -7.57 -8.84
CA GLY A 89 -19.41 -8.85 -9.22
C GLY A 89 -19.16 -9.80 -8.04
N ALA A 90 -20.12 -9.86 -7.11
CA ALA A 90 -20.16 -10.87 -6.04
C ALA A 90 -21.57 -11.45 -5.92
N PRO A 91 -21.75 -12.78 -5.74
CA PRO A 91 -20.72 -13.82 -5.60
C PRO A 91 -20.11 -14.31 -6.92
N ASP A 92 -19.18 -15.28 -6.84
CA ASP A 92 -18.09 -15.68 -7.77
C ASP A 92 -18.41 -15.93 -9.26
N SER A 93 -19.65 -15.79 -9.71
CA SER A 93 -20.08 -16.00 -11.10
C SER A 93 -20.12 -14.73 -11.95
N ILE A 94 -19.95 -13.54 -11.35
CA ILE A 94 -20.09 -12.25 -12.01
C ILE A 94 -18.72 -11.54 -12.01
N VAL A 95 -18.07 -11.46 -13.17
CA VAL A 95 -16.71 -10.90 -13.31
C VAL A 95 -16.75 -9.63 -14.13
N PHE A 96 -16.37 -8.48 -13.58
CA PHE A 96 -16.26 -7.24 -14.35
C PHE A 96 -15.04 -7.27 -15.28
N LYS A 97 -15.26 -7.03 -16.57
CA LYS A 97 -14.26 -7.05 -17.67
C LYS A 97 -14.13 -5.73 -18.42
N GLY A 98 -14.99 -4.76 -18.12
CA GLY A 98 -14.97 -3.44 -18.72
C GLY A 98 -13.91 -2.51 -18.13
N VAL A 99 -14.05 -1.21 -18.44
CA VAL A 99 -13.23 -0.14 -17.86
C VAL A 99 -14.09 0.74 -16.96
N PHE A 100 -13.67 0.89 -15.70
CA PHE A 100 -14.20 1.89 -14.78
C PHE A 100 -13.14 2.98 -14.57
N ASP A 101 -13.36 4.13 -15.20
CA ASP A 101 -12.47 5.29 -15.09
C ASP A 101 -13.04 6.24 -14.04
N GLY A 102 -12.37 6.33 -12.89
CA GLY A 102 -12.74 7.30 -11.87
C GLY A 102 -12.56 8.74 -12.35
N ASN A 103 -11.81 8.98 -13.44
CA ASN A 103 -11.54 10.31 -13.99
C ASN A 103 -11.09 11.31 -12.91
N HIS A 104 -10.40 10.76 -11.90
CA HIS A 104 -9.91 11.41 -10.69
C HIS A 104 -10.99 11.93 -9.73
N HIS A 105 -12.27 11.69 -10.00
CA HIS A 105 -13.34 11.93 -9.05
C HIS A 105 -13.29 10.96 -7.88
N ALA A 106 -13.94 11.37 -6.78
CA ALA A 106 -14.01 10.60 -5.56
C ALA A 106 -15.40 10.01 -5.31
N ILE A 107 -15.43 8.80 -4.75
CA ILE A 107 -16.61 8.22 -4.12
C ILE A 107 -16.41 8.34 -2.60
N TYR A 108 -17.28 9.10 -1.94
CA TYR A 108 -17.23 9.37 -0.51
C TYR A 108 -18.20 8.48 0.27
N GLY A 109 -17.76 8.00 1.44
CA GLY A 109 -18.66 7.39 2.42
C GLY A 109 -19.12 5.98 2.08
N LEU A 110 -18.40 5.27 1.19
CA LEU A 110 -18.77 3.92 0.79
C LEU A 110 -18.68 2.95 1.98
N LYS A 111 -19.81 2.32 2.33
CA LYS A 111 -19.88 1.27 3.34
C LYS A 111 -20.07 -0.10 2.68
N SER A 112 -19.13 -1.03 2.86
CA SER A 112 -19.28 -2.40 2.35
C SER A 112 -19.00 -3.43 3.44
N VAL A 113 -19.76 -4.54 3.40
CA VAL A 113 -19.70 -5.58 4.43
C VAL A 113 -19.58 -6.96 3.81
N GLY A 114 -18.54 -7.72 4.19
CA GLY A 114 -18.41 -9.13 3.84
C GLY A 114 -19.43 -9.97 4.60
N SER A 115 -20.17 -10.82 3.89
CA SER A 115 -21.29 -11.62 4.41
C SER A 115 -21.41 -12.98 3.69
N VAL A 116 -22.35 -13.83 4.13
CA VAL A 116 -22.58 -15.13 3.48
C VAL A 116 -23.06 -14.98 2.03
N SER A 117 -23.90 -13.99 1.75
CA SER A 117 -24.49 -13.83 0.42
C SER A 117 -23.50 -13.34 -0.64
N ASN A 118 -22.39 -12.72 -0.25
CA ASN A 118 -21.33 -12.27 -1.15
C ASN A 118 -20.03 -13.06 -1.01
N HIS A 119 -20.11 -14.28 -0.44
CA HIS A 119 -18.96 -15.16 -0.21
C HIS A 119 -17.81 -14.48 0.57
N GLY A 120 -18.17 -13.56 1.48
CA GLY A 120 -17.22 -12.81 2.27
C GLY A 120 -16.47 -11.71 1.49
N MET A 121 -16.86 -11.41 0.25
CA MET A 121 -16.26 -10.35 -0.56
C MET A 121 -16.78 -8.97 -0.19
N PHE A 122 -15.88 -8.01 0.00
CA PHE A 122 -16.23 -6.61 0.24
C PHE A 122 -15.28 -5.63 -0.42
N GLY A 123 -15.81 -4.46 -0.77
CA GLY A 123 -15.15 -3.44 -1.59
C GLY A 123 -16.14 -2.78 -2.54
N LEU A 124 -15.66 -1.86 -3.39
CA LEU A 124 -16.48 -1.34 -4.50
C LEU A 124 -16.81 -2.47 -5.50
N PHE A 125 -15.80 -3.26 -5.87
CA PHE A 125 -15.90 -4.42 -6.75
C PHE A 125 -15.56 -5.70 -5.98
N GLY A 126 -16.33 -6.76 -6.24
CA GLY A 126 -16.05 -8.13 -5.84
C GLY A 126 -14.96 -8.70 -6.73
N ILE A 127 -15.29 -9.05 -7.98
CA ILE A 127 -14.33 -9.61 -8.92
C ILE A 127 -14.13 -8.71 -10.14
N VAL A 128 -12.87 -8.36 -10.41
CA VAL A 128 -12.43 -7.71 -11.65
C VAL A 128 -11.49 -8.66 -12.37
N GLY A 129 -11.76 -8.97 -13.63
CA GLY A 129 -10.91 -9.87 -14.38
C GLY A 129 -11.10 -9.79 -15.88
N GLY A 130 -10.54 -10.75 -16.62
CA GLY A 130 -10.62 -10.76 -18.08
C GLY A 130 -10.04 -9.49 -18.72
N GLN A 131 -8.95 -8.94 -18.14
CA GLN A 131 -8.35 -7.65 -18.50
C GLN A 131 -9.19 -6.41 -18.15
N GLY A 132 -10.21 -6.54 -17.29
CA GLY A 132 -10.94 -5.41 -16.74
C GLY A 132 -10.02 -4.41 -16.04
N VAL A 133 -10.35 -3.12 -16.13
CA VAL A 133 -9.50 -2.01 -15.68
C VAL A 133 -10.28 -1.09 -14.76
N ILE A 134 -9.72 -0.83 -13.58
CA ILE A 134 -10.11 0.28 -12.71
C ILE A 134 -8.95 1.26 -12.67
N LYS A 135 -9.20 2.53 -12.95
CA LYS A 135 -8.15 3.54 -12.94
C LYS A 135 -8.65 4.90 -12.47
N ASN A 136 -7.73 5.75 -12.03
CA ASN A 136 -7.99 7.15 -11.68
C ASN A 136 -9.11 7.30 -10.62
N LEU A 137 -9.24 6.34 -9.71
CA LEU A 137 -10.36 6.29 -8.79
C LEU A 137 -9.93 6.64 -7.38
N ASN A 138 -10.65 7.58 -6.76
CA ASN A 138 -10.46 7.93 -5.36
C ASN A 138 -11.64 7.38 -4.54
N LEU A 139 -11.39 6.51 -3.57
CA LEU A 139 -12.37 6.17 -2.54
C LEU A 139 -11.99 6.87 -1.24
N LYS A 140 -12.90 7.66 -0.69
CA LYS A 140 -12.63 8.47 0.49
C LYS A 140 -13.66 8.20 1.57
N ASN A 141 -13.20 8.18 2.82
CA ASN A 141 -14.06 7.91 3.97
C ASN A 141 -14.81 6.59 3.85
N ILE A 142 -14.13 5.55 3.37
CA ILE A 142 -14.72 4.22 3.28
C ILE A 142 -14.85 3.57 4.66
N ASP A 143 -15.89 2.77 4.84
CA ASP A 143 -16.09 1.93 6.01
C ASP A 143 -16.27 0.47 5.57
N MET A 144 -15.17 -0.25 5.56
CA MET A 144 -15.10 -1.64 5.14
C MET A 144 -15.15 -2.55 6.37
N ASN A 145 -16.07 -3.50 6.40
CA ASN A 145 -16.20 -4.43 7.53
C ASN A 145 -16.37 -5.85 7.04
N SER A 146 -15.95 -6.82 7.83
CA SER A 146 -16.31 -8.22 7.64
C SER A 146 -16.68 -8.82 8.98
N ASP A 147 -17.72 -9.65 9.02
CA ASP A 147 -18.03 -10.45 10.22
C ASP A 147 -18.58 -11.81 9.77
N PHE A 148 -17.77 -12.56 9.03
CA PHE A 148 -18.18 -13.79 8.37
C PHE A 148 -17.70 -15.03 9.13
N PRO A 149 -18.59 -15.92 9.62
CA PRO A 149 -18.22 -17.03 10.50
C PRO A 149 -17.86 -18.36 9.79
N ASN A 150 -17.97 -18.50 8.47
CA ASN A 150 -17.73 -19.79 7.78
C ASN A 150 -16.29 -19.93 7.23
N GLU A 151 -15.92 -21.15 6.85
CA GLU A 151 -14.59 -21.57 6.34
C GLU A 151 -14.22 -21.10 4.92
N ILE A 152 -15.06 -20.31 4.25
CA ILE A 152 -14.72 -19.73 2.93
C ILE A 152 -13.72 -18.61 3.18
N ALA A 153 -12.55 -18.63 2.53
CA ALA A 153 -11.47 -17.66 2.71
C ALA A 153 -11.91 -16.24 2.28
N PRO A 154 -12.37 -15.37 3.20
CA PRO A 154 -12.98 -14.10 2.82
C PRO A 154 -11.91 -13.17 2.27
N CYS A 155 -12.32 -12.31 1.34
CA CYS A 155 -11.40 -11.44 0.62
C CYS A 155 -11.95 -10.02 0.56
N GLY A 156 -11.14 -9.03 0.92
CA GLY A 156 -11.58 -7.65 1.00
C GLY A 156 -10.55 -6.67 0.50
N GLY A 157 -10.99 -5.74 -0.33
CA GLY A 157 -10.20 -4.61 -0.78
C GLY A 157 -11.04 -3.34 -0.77
N GLY A 158 -10.44 -2.17 -0.54
CA GLY A 158 -11.18 -0.92 -0.68
C GLY A 158 -11.82 -0.79 -2.07
N ILE A 159 -11.07 -1.14 -3.11
CA ILE A 159 -11.51 -1.09 -4.51
C ILE A 159 -11.98 -2.46 -4.99
N VAL A 160 -11.15 -3.51 -4.86
CA VAL A 160 -11.44 -4.83 -5.44
C VAL A 160 -11.21 -5.92 -4.40
N ALA A 161 -12.17 -6.80 -4.16
CA ALA A 161 -11.90 -8.00 -3.36
C ALA A 161 -10.93 -8.93 -4.10
N TYR A 162 -11.27 -9.36 -5.31
CA TYR A 162 -10.48 -10.32 -6.10
C TYR A 162 -10.16 -9.81 -7.52
N LEU A 163 -8.88 -9.52 -7.77
CA LEU A 163 -8.36 -9.08 -9.05
C LEU A 163 -7.80 -10.28 -9.84
N LEU A 164 -8.57 -10.81 -10.78
CA LEU A 164 -8.25 -11.99 -11.57
C LEU A 164 -7.78 -11.60 -12.98
N ASN A 165 -6.48 -11.37 -13.15
CA ASN A 165 -5.92 -10.88 -14.41
C ASN A 165 -6.56 -9.55 -14.88
N GLY A 166 -6.80 -8.64 -13.94
CA GLY A 166 -7.27 -7.26 -14.19
C GLY A 166 -6.21 -6.22 -13.81
N THR A 167 -6.57 -4.94 -13.91
CA THR A 167 -5.70 -3.81 -13.54
C THR A 167 -6.38 -2.86 -12.57
N VAL A 168 -5.67 -2.47 -11.51
CA VAL A 168 -5.98 -1.31 -10.67
C VAL A 168 -4.82 -0.34 -10.79
N ASP A 169 -5.06 0.86 -11.31
CA ASP A 169 -4.00 1.85 -11.54
C ASP A 169 -4.38 3.24 -11.04
N SER A 170 -3.39 4.05 -10.62
CA SER A 170 -3.58 5.47 -10.33
C SER A 170 -4.74 5.75 -9.36
N SER A 171 -4.84 4.95 -8.30
CA SER A 171 -6.01 4.96 -7.41
C SER A 171 -5.64 5.23 -5.96
N PHE A 172 -6.55 5.86 -5.23
CA PHE A 172 -6.37 6.27 -3.84
C PHE A 172 -7.51 5.75 -2.99
N VAL A 173 -7.19 5.28 -1.78
CA VAL A 173 -8.19 4.86 -0.80
C VAL A 173 -7.91 5.49 0.57
N SER A 174 -8.95 5.95 1.26
CA SER A 174 -8.87 6.39 2.65
C SER A 174 -10.13 6.06 3.43
N GLY A 175 -9.96 5.88 4.74
CA GLY A 175 -11.04 5.47 5.65
C GLY A 175 -10.55 4.38 6.59
N ARG A 176 -11.41 3.40 6.88
CA ARG A 176 -11.08 2.28 7.76
C ARG A 176 -11.53 0.94 7.18
N MET A 177 -10.81 -0.11 7.56
CA MET A 177 -11.16 -1.48 7.30
C MET A 177 -11.04 -2.32 8.57
N ASN A 178 -12.15 -2.90 9.01
CA ASN A 178 -12.18 -3.93 10.05
C ASN A 178 -12.32 -5.30 9.38
N ALA A 179 -11.19 -5.94 9.10
CA ALA A 179 -11.07 -7.19 8.36
C ALA A 179 -11.29 -8.42 9.25
N LYS A 180 -12.26 -8.37 10.16
CA LYS A 180 -12.50 -9.46 11.12
C LYS A 180 -12.81 -10.78 10.42
N ARG A 181 -12.07 -11.84 10.78
CA ARG A 181 -12.10 -13.18 10.16
C ARG A 181 -11.87 -13.21 8.63
N THR A 182 -11.20 -12.21 8.07
CA THR A 182 -10.86 -12.18 6.63
C THR A 182 -9.52 -12.88 6.36
N SER A 183 -9.44 -13.67 5.29
CA SER A 183 -8.20 -14.37 4.93
C SER A 183 -7.23 -13.45 4.18
N PHE A 184 -7.75 -12.65 3.24
CA PHE A 184 -6.96 -11.71 2.46
C PHE A 184 -7.58 -10.32 2.50
N ALA A 185 -6.89 -9.38 3.15
CA ALA A 185 -7.35 -7.99 3.24
C ALA A 185 -6.27 -7.05 2.66
N GLY A 186 -6.66 -6.20 1.71
CA GLY A 186 -5.79 -5.15 1.18
C GLY A 186 -6.45 -3.79 1.30
N GLY A 187 -5.67 -2.73 1.51
CA GLY A 187 -6.24 -1.37 1.45
C GLY A 187 -6.95 -1.12 0.11
N LEU A 188 -6.37 -1.59 -0.99
CA LEU A 188 -6.97 -1.49 -2.33
C LEU A 188 -7.54 -2.83 -2.83
N VAL A 189 -6.73 -3.90 -2.77
CA VAL A 189 -7.06 -5.20 -3.37
C VAL A 189 -6.93 -6.32 -2.37
N GLY A 190 -7.97 -7.13 -2.15
CA GLY A 190 -7.87 -8.28 -1.26
C GLY A 190 -6.90 -9.34 -1.78
N GLN A 191 -7.12 -9.83 -2.99
CA GLN A 191 -6.25 -10.79 -3.66
C GLN A 191 -6.00 -10.39 -5.12
N ASN A 192 -4.74 -10.32 -5.51
CA ASN A 192 -4.29 -10.16 -6.88
C ASN A 192 -3.87 -11.51 -7.49
N ALA A 193 -4.78 -12.17 -8.21
CA ALA A 193 -4.49 -13.37 -8.99
C ALA A 193 -4.08 -13.00 -10.42
N ARG A 194 -2.79 -12.71 -10.60
CA ARG A 194 -2.13 -12.46 -11.89
C ARG A 194 -2.45 -11.13 -12.57
N GLY A 195 -3.05 -10.17 -11.85
CA GLY A 195 -3.27 -8.80 -12.33
C GLY A 195 -2.14 -7.84 -11.98
N SER A 196 -2.38 -6.55 -12.24
CA SER A 196 -1.47 -5.44 -11.91
C SER A 196 -2.14 -4.45 -10.96
N VAL A 197 -1.42 -4.07 -9.90
CA VAL A 197 -1.79 -2.96 -9.01
C VAL A 197 -0.67 -1.93 -9.05
N SER A 198 -0.93 -0.73 -9.56
CA SER A 198 0.12 0.27 -9.79
C SER A 198 -0.27 1.70 -9.45
N HIS A 199 0.74 2.54 -9.18
CA HIS A 199 0.61 3.99 -8.98
C HIS A 199 -0.45 4.37 -7.93
N SER A 200 -0.56 3.56 -6.87
CA SER A 200 -1.71 3.60 -5.99
C SER A 200 -1.33 3.85 -4.54
N THR A 201 -2.24 4.50 -3.80
CA THR A 201 -1.97 4.98 -2.44
C THR A 201 -3.02 4.49 -1.45
N ASN A 202 -2.54 3.94 -0.33
CA ASN A 202 -3.38 3.58 0.81
C ASN A 202 -3.25 4.56 1.98
N LYS A 203 -4.39 5.08 2.42
CA LYS A 203 -4.62 5.77 3.70
C LYS A 203 -5.78 5.13 4.49
N VAL A 204 -6.11 3.87 4.21
CA VAL A 204 -7.07 3.09 4.99
C VAL A 204 -6.34 2.44 6.15
N VAL A 205 -6.77 2.75 7.37
CA VAL A 205 -6.30 2.01 8.55
C VAL A 205 -6.96 0.64 8.56
N ILE A 206 -6.13 -0.41 8.57
CA ILE A 206 -6.61 -1.80 8.53
C ILE A 206 -6.38 -2.45 9.89
N THR A 207 -7.46 -2.95 10.47
CA THR A 207 -7.45 -3.71 11.71
C THR A 207 -8.01 -5.10 11.44
N HIS A 208 -7.22 -6.13 11.70
CA HIS A 208 -7.66 -7.52 11.64
C HIS A 208 -7.87 -8.06 13.06
N THR A 209 -9.03 -8.69 13.28
CA THR A 209 -9.38 -9.32 14.55
C THR A 209 -10.11 -10.65 14.32
N GLY A 210 -10.14 -11.51 15.35
CA GLY A 210 -11.01 -12.69 15.39
C GLY A 210 -10.27 -14.03 15.35
N GLU A 211 -11.05 -15.11 15.47
CA GLU A 211 -10.58 -16.48 15.77
C GLU A 211 -10.22 -17.32 14.53
N TYR A 212 -9.93 -16.67 13.40
CA TYR A 212 -9.68 -17.37 12.14
C TYR A 212 -8.25 -17.90 12.04
N THR A 213 -8.09 -19.05 11.38
CA THR A 213 -6.78 -19.67 11.19
C THR A 213 -6.05 -19.02 10.01
N GLY A 214 -5.05 -18.19 10.31
CA GLY A 214 -4.19 -17.60 9.28
C GLY A 214 -4.84 -16.41 8.58
N TYR A 215 -4.17 -15.26 8.57
CA TYR A 215 -4.61 -14.08 7.82
C TYR A 215 -3.43 -13.39 7.14
N TYR A 216 -3.72 -12.76 5.99
CA TYR A 216 -2.77 -11.97 5.23
C TYR A 216 -3.35 -10.58 4.98
N VAL A 217 -2.74 -9.59 5.60
CA VAL A 217 -3.14 -8.18 5.46
C VAL A 217 -2.02 -7.41 4.75
N GLY A 218 -2.38 -6.67 3.70
CA GLY A 218 -1.47 -5.75 3.03
C GLY A 218 -2.00 -4.33 3.03
N GLY A 219 -1.12 -3.34 3.16
CA GLY A 219 -1.56 -1.94 2.99
C GLY A 219 -2.10 -1.68 1.59
N ILE A 220 -1.60 -2.38 0.56
CA ILE A 220 -2.10 -2.30 -0.81
C ILE A 220 -2.84 -3.59 -1.19
N VAL A 221 -2.18 -4.75 -1.07
CA VAL A 221 -2.71 -6.06 -1.49
C VAL A 221 -2.62 -7.10 -0.38
N GLY A 222 -3.72 -7.79 -0.03
CA GLY A 222 -3.67 -8.88 0.96
C GLY A 222 -2.80 -10.05 0.51
N LYS A 223 -3.13 -10.64 -0.65
CA LYS A 223 -2.34 -11.71 -1.30
C LYS A 223 -2.01 -11.34 -2.75
N ASN A 224 -0.74 -11.44 -3.12
CA ASN A 224 -0.26 -11.14 -4.47
C ASN A 224 0.29 -12.38 -5.18
N GLY A 225 -0.21 -12.67 -6.37
CA GLY A 225 0.40 -13.57 -7.35
C GLY A 225 0.61 -12.89 -8.72
N GLY A 226 0.49 -11.57 -8.77
CA GLY A 226 0.73 -10.73 -9.95
C GLY A 226 1.81 -9.69 -9.68
N THR A 227 1.62 -8.47 -10.20
CA THR A 227 2.55 -7.35 -9.99
C THR A 227 1.92 -6.27 -9.12
N VAL A 228 2.67 -5.81 -8.11
CA VAL A 228 2.37 -4.61 -7.32
C VAL A 228 3.53 -3.64 -7.50
N SER A 229 3.29 -2.44 -8.02
CA SER A 229 4.38 -1.50 -8.29
C SER A 229 4.03 -0.04 -8.09
N ASN A 230 5.01 0.80 -7.75
CA ASN A 230 4.79 2.25 -7.65
C ASN A 230 3.68 2.60 -6.64
N CYS A 231 3.57 1.84 -5.55
CA CYS A 231 2.51 1.99 -4.56
C CYS A 231 3.03 2.49 -3.22
N VAL A 232 2.20 3.23 -2.49
CA VAL A 232 2.57 3.80 -1.19
C VAL A 232 1.52 3.51 -0.14
N ASN A 233 1.96 2.97 1.00
CA ASN A 233 1.13 2.85 2.18
C ASN A 233 1.51 3.89 3.23
N TYR A 234 0.57 4.76 3.58
CA TYR A 234 0.71 5.73 4.68
C TYR A 234 0.01 5.28 5.96
N ALA A 235 -0.90 4.30 5.87
CA ALA A 235 -1.73 3.95 7.01
C ALA A 235 -1.08 2.91 7.91
N ALA A 236 -1.25 3.11 9.21
CA ALA A 236 -0.95 2.10 10.20
C ALA A 236 -1.89 0.89 10.05
N MET A 237 -1.39 -0.26 10.46
CA MET A 237 -2.14 -1.51 10.43
C MET A 237 -1.89 -2.34 11.67
N SER A 238 -2.93 -3.06 12.10
CA SER A 238 -2.82 -3.98 13.21
C SER A 238 -3.52 -5.30 12.91
N GLY A 239 -2.97 -6.38 13.44
CA GLY A 239 -3.62 -7.69 13.43
C GLY A 239 -3.51 -8.34 14.79
N SER A 240 -4.63 -8.83 15.30
CA SER A 240 -4.64 -9.70 16.48
C SER A 240 -5.34 -11.01 16.17
N GLY A 241 -4.63 -12.11 16.41
CA GLY A 241 -5.23 -13.44 16.38
C GLY A 241 -5.91 -13.70 17.72
N ALA A 242 -7.24 -13.87 17.71
CA ALA A 242 -7.94 -14.31 18.92
C ALA A 242 -7.86 -15.84 19.01
N LYS A 243 -7.53 -16.35 20.21
CA LYS A 243 -7.94 -17.65 20.78
C LYS A 243 -8.25 -18.79 19.78
N SER A 244 -7.34 -19.11 18.86
CA SER A 244 -7.57 -20.12 17.83
C SER A 244 -6.49 -21.20 17.86
N ILE A 245 -6.85 -22.41 17.44
CA ILE A 245 -5.99 -23.61 17.40
C ILE A 245 -4.84 -23.50 16.38
N ARG A 246 -4.90 -22.52 15.47
CA ARG A 246 -3.82 -22.17 14.52
C ARG A 246 -3.80 -20.65 14.34
N VAL A 247 -2.76 -19.97 14.80
CA VAL A 247 -2.64 -18.53 14.60
C VAL A 247 -1.37 -18.21 13.83
N ALA A 248 -1.54 -17.87 12.55
CA ALA A 248 -0.51 -17.24 11.73
C ALA A 248 -1.00 -15.86 11.32
N GLY A 249 -0.53 -14.82 12.01
CA GLY A 249 -0.82 -13.44 11.65
C GLY A 249 0.26 -12.93 10.71
N THR A 250 -0.08 -12.56 9.47
CA THR A 250 0.89 -12.01 8.53
C THR A 250 0.44 -10.65 8.02
N ILE A 251 1.23 -9.62 8.27
CA ILE A 251 0.97 -8.27 7.76
C ILE A 251 2.19 -7.72 7.03
N GLY A 252 1.97 -7.18 5.83
CA GLY A 252 2.98 -6.42 5.10
C GLY A 252 2.51 -5.01 4.78
N GLY A 253 3.39 -4.02 4.86
CA GLY A 253 3.05 -2.62 4.55
C GLY A 253 2.50 -2.41 3.15
N ILE A 254 2.93 -3.23 2.20
CA ILE A 254 2.42 -3.22 0.82
C ILE A 254 1.62 -4.49 0.55
N VAL A 255 2.23 -5.66 0.78
CA VAL A 255 1.62 -6.96 0.51
C VAL A 255 1.66 -7.87 1.74
N GLY A 256 0.52 -8.45 2.13
CA GLY A 256 0.51 -9.44 3.21
C GLY A 256 1.30 -10.69 2.83
N TYR A 257 0.85 -11.39 1.78
CA TYR A 257 1.49 -12.58 1.24
C TYR A 257 1.80 -12.45 -0.25
N ASN A 258 3.10 -12.44 -0.60
CA ASN A 258 3.55 -12.50 -1.98
C ASN A 258 3.84 -13.95 -2.37
N ALA A 259 3.03 -14.52 -3.26
CA ALA A 259 3.06 -15.91 -3.69
C ALA A 259 3.43 -16.01 -5.18
N GLY A 260 4.73 -16.04 -5.47
CA GLY A 260 5.24 -16.03 -6.85
C GLY A 260 5.11 -14.68 -7.57
N GLY A 261 4.64 -13.64 -6.87
CA GLY A 261 4.40 -12.31 -7.43
C GLY A 261 5.62 -11.38 -7.36
N LYS A 262 5.47 -10.21 -7.98
CA LYS A 262 6.48 -9.14 -7.97
C LYS A 262 5.99 -7.93 -7.18
N ILE A 263 6.84 -7.43 -6.29
CA ILE A 263 6.64 -6.16 -5.58
C ILE A 263 7.82 -5.27 -5.94
N MET A 264 7.56 -4.09 -6.52
CA MET A 264 8.64 -3.19 -6.91
C MET A 264 8.32 -1.72 -6.79
N GLU A 265 9.30 -0.90 -6.43
CA GLU A 265 9.12 0.56 -6.42
C GLU A 265 8.00 0.97 -5.46
N CYS A 266 7.96 0.36 -4.27
CA CYS A 266 6.92 0.65 -3.28
C CYS A 266 7.51 1.24 -2.00
N VAL A 267 6.71 2.07 -1.33
CA VAL A 267 7.09 2.75 -0.08
C VAL A 267 6.07 2.47 1.02
N ASN A 268 6.55 2.00 2.17
CA ASN A 268 5.73 1.96 3.38
C ASN A 268 6.18 3.02 4.38
N VAL A 269 5.23 3.81 4.85
CA VAL A 269 5.40 4.81 5.92
C VAL A 269 4.61 4.40 7.17
N GLY A 270 3.53 3.63 7.00
CA GLY A 270 2.67 3.21 8.09
C GLY A 270 3.35 2.27 9.09
N ASN A 271 3.05 2.46 10.38
CA ASN A 271 3.48 1.56 11.45
C ASN A 271 2.62 0.29 11.46
N ILE A 272 3.22 -0.87 11.69
CA ILE A 272 2.56 -2.16 11.58
C ILE A 272 2.81 -2.99 12.83
N HIS A 273 1.74 -3.50 13.41
CA HIS A 273 1.80 -4.35 14.59
C HIS A 273 1.00 -5.64 14.42
N VAL A 274 1.62 -6.77 14.73
CA VAL A 274 0.99 -8.09 14.79
C VAL A 274 1.12 -8.63 16.21
N ASP A 275 0.00 -9.01 16.83
CA ASP A 275 -0.05 -9.65 18.16
C ASP A 275 -0.87 -10.94 18.08
N THR A 276 -0.20 -12.09 18.02
CA THR A 276 -0.85 -13.40 17.98
C THR A 276 -0.83 -14.07 19.33
N LYS A 277 -2.00 -14.53 19.79
CA LYS A 277 -2.17 -15.23 21.07
C LYS A 277 -2.85 -16.58 20.88
N THR A 278 -2.31 -17.62 21.51
CA THR A 278 -2.89 -18.97 21.51
C THR A 278 -3.22 -19.42 22.94
N GLU A 279 -4.47 -19.84 23.18
CA GLU A 279 -4.94 -20.31 24.50
C GLU A 279 -5.05 -21.83 24.60
N MET A 280 -5.24 -22.51 23.47
CA MET A 280 -5.33 -23.96 23.36
C MET A 280 -4.48 -24.37 22.17
N SER A 281 -3.24 -24.79 22.39
CA SER A 281 -2.39 -25.12 21.25
C SER A 281 -1.66 -26.44 21.40
N THR A 282 -1.98 -27.30 20.45
CA THR A 282 -1.22 -28.46 20.02
C THR A 282 -0.21 -28.08 18.92
N ARG A 283 0.15 -26.77 18.78
CA ARG A 283 0.99 -26.16 17.72
C ARG A 283 1.64 -24.80 18.12
N ASN A 284 2.40 -24.20 17.21
CA ASN A 284 3.16 -22.96 17.39
C ASN A 284 2.36 -21.68 17.00
N ALA A 285 2.55 -20.56 17.69
CA ALA A 285 2.02 -19.25 17.26
C ALA A 285 3.01 -18.53 16.32
N GLU A 286 2.52 -17.98 15.21
CA GLU A 286 3.33 -17.30 14.20
C GLU A 286 2.85 -15.86 14.00
N ALA A 287 3.75 -14.90 14.17
CA ALA A 287 3.49 -13.48 13.91
C ALA A 287 4.52 -12.95 12.93
N ARG A 288 4.10 -12.66 11.69
CA ARG A 288 4.96 -12.20 10.61
C ARG A 288 4.65 -10.76 10.27
N VAL A 289 5.66 -9.90 10.31
CA VAL A 289 5.52 -8.50 9.93
C VAL A 289 6.66 -8.06 9.01
N GLY A 290 6.31 -7.37 7.93
CA GLY A 290 7.27 -6.76 7.02
C GLY A 290 6.86 -5.38 6.57
N GLY A 291 7.81 -4.44 6.46
CA GLY A 291 7.50 -3.09 5.95
C GLY A 291 6.98 -3.12 4.52
N ILE A 292 7.38 -4.10 3.70
CA ILE A 292 6.87 -4.27 2.33
C ILE A 292 6.06 -5.54 2.21
N ALA A 293 6.62 -6.69 2.59
CA ALA A 293 5.94 -7.99 2.50
C ALA A 293 5.94 -8.72 3.85
N GLY A 294 4.78 -9.16 4.34
CA GLY A 294 4.74 -9.98 5.54
C GLY A 294 5.39 -11.35 5.31
N PHE A 295 4.99 -12.01 4.22
CA PHE A 295 5.58 -13.26 3.75
C PHE A 295 5.85 -13.21 2.24
N ASN A 296 7.08 -13.51 1.83
CA ASN A 296 7.50 -13.61 0.44
C ASN A 296 7.84 -15.07 0.12
N TYR A 297 7.02 -15.72 -0.71
CA TYR A 297 7.21 -17.10 -1.15
C TYR A 297 7.39 -17.16 -2.66
N GLN A 298 8.53 -17.64 -3.13
CA GLN A 298 8.85 -17.77 -4.57
C GLN A 298 8.72 -16.46 -5.37
N GLY A 299 8.68 -15.32 -4.67
CA GLY A 299 8.44 -14.00 -5.22
C GLY A 299 9.64 -13.07 -5.10
N SER A 300 9.54 -11.90 -5.72
CA SER A 300 10.58 -10.88 -5.70
C SER A 300 10.10 -9.59 -5.04
N VAL A 301 10.93 -9.02 -4.16
CA VAL A 301 10.77 -7.68 -3.59
C VAL A 301 11.96 -6.84 -4.02
N SER A 302 11.73 -5.79 -4.80
CA SER A 302 12.82 -5.00 -5.37
C SER A 302 12.59 -3.50 -5.32
N LYS A 303 13.64 -2.69 -5.14
CA LYS A 303 13.53 -1.21 -5.22
C LYS A 303 12.45 -0.66 -4.28
N CYS A 304 12.39 -1.13 -3.03
CA CYS A 304 11.38 -0.71 -2.06
C CYS A 304 12.00 -0.05 -0.83
N ALA A 305 11.24 0.86 -0.20
CA ALA A 305 11.66 1.58 1.00
C ALA A 305 10.65 1.43 2.15
N ASN A 306 11.14 1.20 3.37
CA ASN A 306 10.32 1.25 4.57
C ASN A 306 10.77 2.35 5.52
N TYR A 307 9.82 3.12 6.03
CA TYR A 307 10.01 4.15 7.07
C TYR A 307 9.20 3.83 8.34
N GLY A 308 8.19 2.97 8.25
CA GLY A 308 7.31 2.63 9.37
C GLY A 308 7.97 1.66 10.37
N SER A 309 7.50 1.70 11.61
CA SER A 309 7.89 0.75 12.66
C SER A 309 7.19 -0.59 12.53
N MET A 310 7.95 -1.68 12.58
CA MET A 310 7.48 -3.06 12.46
C MET A 310 7.55 -3.77 13.81
N LYS A 311 6.43 -4.30 14.30
CA LYS A 311 6.39 -5.06 15.56
C LYS A 311 5.63 -6.38 15.42
N ALA A 312 6.33 -7.51 15.56
CA ALA A 312 5.72 -8.83 15.69
C ALA A 312 5.77 -9.28 17.15
N GLN A 313 4.63 -9.74 17.65
CA GLN A 313 4.51 -10.35 18.96
C GLN A 313 3.74 -11.65 18.84
N ALA A 314 4.30 -12.71 19.42
CA ALA A 314 3.63 -14.01 19.50
C ALA A 314 3.72 -14.52 20.93
N SER A 315 2.59 -14.95 21.50
CA SER A 315 2.54 -15.50 22.86
C SER A 315 1.59 -16.69 22.94
N SER A 316 1.91 -17.61 23.85
CA SER A 316 1.09 -18.78 24.17
C SER A 316 0.81 -18.79 25.67
N GLU A 317 -0.42 -19.13 26.07
CA GLU A 317 -0.76 -19.34 27.49
C GLU A 317 -0.22 -20.67 28.03
N LEU A 318 0.07 -21.63 27.15
CA LEU A 318 0.66 -22.94 27.49
C LEU A 318 2.14 -22.98 27.10
N SER A 319 2.98 -23.51 28.00
CA SER A 319 4.40 -23.79 27.72
C SER A 319 4.64 -25.14 27.05
N LYS A 320 3.62 -26.03 27.03
CA LYS A 320 3.66 -27.35 26.42
C LYS A 320 2.39 -27.67 25.65
N ASP A 321 2.58 -28.36 24.54
CA ASP A 321 1.57 -28.93 23.68
C ASP A 321 0.72 -29.96 24.45
N TYR A 322 -0.60 -29.84 24.36
CA TYR A 322 -1.52 -30.70 25.09
C TYR A 322 -1.48 -32.17 24.64
N ASP A 323 -1.31 -32.42 23.34
CA ASP A 323 -1.37 -33.77 22.75
C ASP A 323 -0.02 -34.49 22.83
N THR A 324 1.07 -33.76 22.64
CA THR A 324 2.43 -34.33 22.52
C THR A 324 3.30 -34.09 23.76
N GLY A 325 2.92 -33.14 24.63
CA GLY A 325 3.73 -32.74 25.80
C GLY A 325 5.02 -31.98 25.46
N ASN A 326 5.28 -31.72 24.17
CA ASN A 326 6.45 -30.99 23.70
C ASN A 326 6.35 -29.49 24.03
N PRO A 327 7.47 -28.75 24.16
CA PRO A 327 7.43 -27.31 24.32
C PRO A 327 6.71 -26.62 23.16
N VAL A 328 5.87 -25.62 23.47
CA VAL A 328 5.30 -24.72 22.46
C VAL A 328 6.36 -23.67 22.12
N ILE A 329 6.70 -23.56 20.83
CA ILE A 329 7.67 -22.58 20.34
C ILE A 329 6.93 -21.54 19.52
N ASN A 330 7.07 -20.27 19.83
CA ASN A 330 6.48 -19.20 19.04
C ASN A 330 7.50 -18.58 18.07
N TYR A 331 6.98 -18.09 16.95
CA TYR A 331 7.75 -17.55 15.84
C TYR A 331 7.29 -16.13 15.50
N PRO A 332 7.61 -15.12 16.34
CA PRO A 332 7.51 -13.74 15.93
C PRO A 332 8.68 -13.39 15.01
N GLU A 333 8.37 -13.00 13.78
CA GLU A 333 9.29 -12.81 12.67
C GLU A 333 9.08 -11.41 12.09
N ALA A 334 9.96 -10.48 12.44
CA ALA A 334 9.87 -9.08 12.04
C ALA A 334 11.03 -8.70 11.11
N GLY A 335 10.68 -8.19 9.93
CA GLY A 335 11.65 -7.61 9.01
C GLY A 335 11.30 -6.18 8.67
N GLY A 336 12.31 -5.32 8.56
CA GLY A 336 12.09 -3.96 8.07
C GLY A 336 11.52 -3.92 6.65
N ILE A 337 11.85 -4.90 5.81
CA ILE A 337 11.34 -5.03 4.45
C ILE A 337 10.46 -6.28 4.31
N VAL A 338 10.97 -7.45 4.71
CA VAL A 338 10.22 -8.72 4.62
C VAL A 338 10.23 -9.47 5.94
N GLY A 339 9.06 -9.84 6.47
CA GLY A 339 8.98 -10.66 7.69
C GLY A 339 9.67 -12.01 7.50
N VAL A 340 9.16 -12.80 6.55
CA VAL A 340 9.77 -14.08 6.13
C VAL A 340 9.93 -14.12 4.62
N SER A 341 11.11 -14.53 4.13
CA SER A 341 11.33 -14.87 2.72
C SER A 341 11.69 -16.34 2.58
N LEU A 342 10.94 -17.06 1.74
CA LEU A 342 11.12 -18.47 1.41
C LEU A 342 11.20 -18.63 -0.12
N ASP A 343 12.27 -19.25 -0.61
CA ASP A 343 12.53 -19.43 -2.05
C ASP A 343 12.46 -18.11 -2.86
N GLY A 344 12.74 -16.98 -2.21
CA GLY A 344 12.47 -15.64 -2.73
C GLY A 344 13.72 -14.80 -2.97
N LEU A 345 13.52 -13.64 -3.59
CA LEU A 345 14.56 -12.64 -3.82
C LEU A 345 14.17 -11.29 -3.22
N VAL A 346 15.09 -10.70 -2.47
CA VAL A 346 14.99 -9.33 -1.94
C VAL A 346 16.18 -8.53 -2.43
N GLU A 347 15.96 -7.45 -3.17
CA GLU A 347 17.07 -6.70 -3.76
C GLU A 347 16.83 -5.19 -3.84
N ASN A 348 17.89 -4.39 -3.74
CA ASN A 348 17.78 -2.95 -3.94
C ASN A 348 16.78 -2.30 -2.96
N VAL A 349 16.77 -2.74 -1.70
CA VAL A 349 15.81 -2.26 -0.70
C VAL A 349 16.49 -1.47 0.41
N VAL A 350 15.73 -0.59 1.05
CA VAL A 350 16.18 0.19 2.20
C VAL A 350 15.15 0.23 3.32
N ASN A 351 15.61 0.03 4.56
CA ASN A 351 14.80 0.24 5.74
C ASN A 351 15.37 1.38 6.61
N TYR A 352 14.51 2.34 6.97
CA TYR A 352 14.74 3.38 7.97
C TYR A 352 13.91 3.19 9.24
N GLY A 353 12.87 2.35 9.19
CA GLY A 353 11.98 2.09 10.31
C GLY A 353 12.58 1.14 11.35
N THR A 354 12.07 1.20 12.57
CA THR A 354 12.44 0.29 13.66
C THR A 354 11.83 -1.10 13.47
N VAL A 355 12.49 -2.14 14.00
CA VAL A 355 12.02 -3.52 13.90
C VAL A 355 12.07 -4.19 15.26
N GLU A 356 10.96 -4.78 15.70
CA GLU A 356 10.83 -5.45 16.99
C GLU A 356 10.14 -6.82 16.83
N ALA A 357 10.74 -7.87 17.39
CA ALA A 357 10.13 -9.20 17.50
C ALA A 357 10.17 -9.72 18.94
N THR A 358 9.02 -9.82 19.59
CA THR A 358 8.91 -10.24 21.00
C THR A 358 8.09 -11.51 21.17
N CYS A 359 8.50 -12.31 22.14
CA CYS A 359 7.82 -13.51 22.55
C CYS A 359 7.75 -13.60 24.08
N PRO A 360 6.73 -13.00 24.69
CA PRO A 360 6.48 -13.13 26.12
C PRO A 360 6.24 -14.60 26.51
N ASN A 361 6.85 -15.03 27.62
CA ASN A 361 6.45 -16.19 28.44
C ASN A 361 6.77 -17.63 27.95
N VAL A 362 7.58 -17.86 26.91
CA VAL A 362 7.97 -19.22 26.46
C VAL A 362 9.37 -19.29 25.79
N GLU A 363 9.87 -20.51 25.53
CA GLU A 363 10.96 -20.75 24.56
C GLU A 363 10.57 -20.15 23.21
N ASN A 364 11.43 -19.32 22.63
CA ASN A 364 11.04 -18.48 21.51
C ASN A 364 12.08 -18.49 20.38
N ASN A 365 11.58 -18.44 19.15
CA ASN A 365 12.38 -18.21 17.95
C ASN A 365 12.12 -16.81 17.39
N ALA A 366 12.01 -15.82 18.29
CA ALA A 366 11.83 -14.43 17.91
C ALA A 366 12.99 -14.00 17.01
N ALA A 367 12.68 -13.56 15.79
CA ALA A 367 13.66 -13.15 14.80
C ALA A 367 13.33 -11.75 14.29
N ALA A 368 14.22 -10.79 14.55
CA ALA A 368 14.13 -9.44 14.02
C ALA A 368 15.35 -9.12 13.15
N GLY A 369 15.10 -8.63 11.95
CA GLY A 369 16.14 -8.19 11.03
C GLY A 369 15.82 -6.84 10.40
N GLY A 370 16.83 -5.98 10.29
CA GLY A 370 16.67 -4.66 9.67
C GLY A 370 16.15 -4.72 8.23
N ILE A 371 16.44 -5.79 7.48
CA ILE A 371 15.90 -6.07 6.14
C ILE A 371 14.91 -7.24 6.20
N VAL A 372 15.35 -8.40 6.68
CA VAL A 372 14.53 -9.64 6.69
C VAL A 372 14.53 -10.27 8.07
N GLY A 373 13.36 -10.62 8.61
CA GLY A 373 13.25 -11.35 9.88
C GLY A 373 13.83 -12.76 9.76
N MET A 374 13.23 -13.59 8.92
CA MET A 374 13.71 -14.93 8.58
C MET A 374 13.92 -15.10 7.07
N LEU A 375 15.12 -15.55 6.70
CA LEU A 375 15.54 -15.83 5.33
C LEU A 375 15.74 -17.35 5.19
N ASN A 376 14.99 -17.99 4.29
CA ASN A 376 15.10 -19.42 4.00
C ASN A 376 15.20 -19.65 2.49
N ASN A 377 16.26 -20.35 2.05
CA ASN A 377 16.56 -20.62 0.65
C ASN A 377 16.35 -19.38 -0.25
N SER A 378 16.73 -18.21 0.26
CA SER A 378 16.41 -16.92 -0.33
C SER A 378 17.65 -16.05 -0.48
N GLY A 379 17.59 -15.11 -1.43
CA GLY A 379 18.67 -14.17 -1.70
C GLY A 379 18.36 -12.76 -1.18
N ILE A 380 19.34 -12.10 -0.56
CA ILE A 380 19.31 -10.65 -0.35
C ILE A 380 20.51 -10.02 -1.05
N THR A 381 20.27 -9.03 -1.90
CA THR A 381 21.36 -8.32 -2.57
C THR A 381 21.22 -6.81 -2.58
N ASN A 382 22.36 -6.11 -2.61
CA ASN A 382 22.44 -4.68 -2.89
C ASN A 382 21.48 -3.81 -2.05
N SER A 383 21.50 -3.96 -0.74
CA SER A 383 20.48 -3.38 0.14
C SER A 383 21.09 -2.85 1.42
N TYR A 384 20.39 -1.95 2.12
CA TYR A 384 20.90 -1.46 3.40
C TYR A 384 19.80 -1.19 4.41
N SER A 385 20.15 -1.15 5.69
CA SER A 385 19.22 -0.86 6.78
C SER A 385 19.85 0.12 7.77
N MET A 386 19.03 1.05 8.26
CA MET A 386 19.32 1.97 9.36
C MET A 386 18.48 1.68 10.61
N ALA A 387 17.83 0.53 10.64
CA ALA A 387 16.92 0.17 11.71
C ALA A 387 17.64 0.07 13.05
N SER A 388 16.97 0.55 14.10
CA SER A 388 17.11 -0.08 15.41
C SER A 388 16.28 -1.37 15.41
N VAL A 389 16.92 -2.47 15.82
CA VAL A 389 16.41 -3.83 15.78
C VAL A 389 16.43 -4.43 17.18
N GLN A 390 15.28 -4.89 17.65
CA GLN A 390 15.13 -5.53 18.96
C GLN A 390 14.47 -6.89 18.81
N SER A 391 14.99 -7.89 19.51
CA SER A 391 14.35 -9.20 19.58
C SER A 391 14.69 -9.92 20.88
N ASP A 392 13.75 -10.73 21.37
CA ASP A 392 13.95 -11.56 22.55
C ASP A 392 14.92 -12.73 22.34
N ASN A 393 15.26 -13.07 21.08
CA ASN A 393 16.24 -14.11 20.75
C ASN A 393 17.20 -13.70 19.63
N MET A 394 16.72 -13.54 18.40
CA MET A 394 17.57 -13.35 17.21
C MET A 394 17.42 -11.94 16.65
N ALA A 395 18.16 -10.98 17.22
CA ALA A 395 18.23 -9.59 16.73
C ALA A 395 19.48 -9.38 15.85
N GLY A 396 19.29 -9.15 14.55
CA GLY A 396 20.37 -8.85 13.62
C GLY A 396 20.17 -7.53 12.90
N SER A 397 21.23 -6.73 12.74
CA SER A 397 21.12 -5.39 12.13
C SER A 397 20.60 -5.45 10.68
N LEU A 398 20.76 -6.60 9.99
CA LEU A 398 20.24 -6.83 8.63
C LEU A 398 19.29 -8.03 8.57
N VAL A 399 19.67 -9.16 9.15
CA VAL A 399 18.86 -10.39 9.12
C VAL A 399 18.77 -11.03 10.50
N GLY A 400 17.56 -11.38 10.94
CA GLY A 400 17.37 -12.10 12.19
C GLY A 400 17.94 -13.51 12.10
N MET A 401 17.41 -14.32 11.18
CA MET A 401 17.85 -15.69 10.95
C MET A 401 18.01 -16.01 9.46
N ALA A 402 19.14 -16.61 9.08
CA ALA A 402 19.37 -17.16 7.74
C ALA A 402 19.48 -18.69 7.80
N LYS A 403 18.66 -19.39 7.02
CA LYS A 403 18.58 -20.86 6.97
C LYS A 403 18.95 -21.41 5.59
N ASP A 404 19.32 -22.69 5.57
CA ASP A 404 19.52 -23.46 4.35
C ASP A 404 20.49 -22.76 3.37
N THR A 405 20.29 -22.91 2.07
CA THR A 405 21.13 -22.35 1.01
C THR A 405 20.89 -20.85 0.76
N SER A 406 20.52 -20.09 1.78
CA SER A 406 20.31 -18.63 1.67
C SER A 406 21.60 -17.90 1.28
N SER A 407 21.46 -16.81 0.54
CA SER A 407 22.60 -16.00 0.06
C SER A 407 22.44 -14.53 0.40
N LEU A 408 23.50 -13.93 0.94
CA LEU A 408 23.54 -12.52 1.31
C LEU A 408 24.76 -11.88 0.65
N SER A 409 24.54 -10.86 -0.18
CA SER A 409 25.61 -10.19 -0.90
C SER A 409 25.42 -8.69 -0.96
N ARG A 410 26.46 -7.90 -0.66
CA ARG A 410 26.42 -6.43 -0.75
C ARG A 410 25.28 -5.82 0.07
N ILE A 411 25.22 -6.19 1.35
CA ILE A 411 24.22 -5.66 2.27
C ILE A 411 24.87 -4.94 3.45
N TYR A 412 24.32 -3.79 3.84
CA TYR A 412 25.00 -2.86 4.74
C TYR A 412 24.12 -2.40 5.90
N ALA A 413 24.62 -2.52 7.13
CA ALA A 413 23.99 -1.93 8.31
C ALA A 413 24.57 -0.53 8.54
N VAL A 414 23.78 0.50 8.26
CA VAL A 414 24.20 1.91 8.33
C VAL A 414 23.80 2.49 9.68
N ASP A 415 24.77 2.77 10.55
CA ASP A 415 24.56 3.33 11.90
C ASP A 415 23.48 2.59 12.71
N GLY A 416 23.24 1.32 12.37
CA GLY A 416 22.31 0.46 13.07
C GLY A 416 22.86 0.06 14.42
N ASP A 417 22.03 -0.63 15.21
CA ASP A 417 22.46 -1.17 16.49
C ASP A 417 23.75 -2.00 16.33
N LYS A 418 24.62 -1.99 17.34
CA LYS A 418 25.93 -2.69 17.38
C LYS A 418 25.80 -4.22 17.42
N LEU A 419 24.75 -4.76 16.81
CA LEU A 419 24.45 -6.17 16.68
C LEU A 419 25.29 -6.82 15.58
N LYS A 420 25.23 -8.14 15.51
CA LYS A 420 25.72 -8.88 14.34
C LYS A 420 24.85 -8.50 13.13
N THR A 421 25.46 -8.47 11.95
CA THR A 421 24.74 -8.24 10.69
C THR A 421 23.66 -9.30 10.47
N VAL A 422 23.97 -10.56 10.80
CA VAL A 422 23.02 -11.67 10.86
C VAL A 422 23.08 -12.30 12.25
N ALA A 423 21.93 -12.42 12.94
CA ALA A 423 21.91 -12.89 14.32
C ALA A 423 22.20 -14.39 14.43
N SER A 424 21.54 -15.19 13.58
CA SER A 424 21.66 -16.65 13.51
C SER A 424 21.81 -17.12 12.06
N ILE A 425 22.73 -18.03 11.81
CA ILE A 425 23.09 -18.52 10.47
C ILE A 425 23.20 -20.06 10.51
N ASP A 426 22.48 -20.73 9.61
CA ASP A 426 22.69 -22.14 9.30
C ASP A 426 23.97 -22.32 8.45
N SER A 427 24.68 -23.42 8.67
CA SER A 427 25.94 -23.81 8.03
C SER A 427 25.97 -23.75 6.50
N LEU A 428 24.81 -23.83 5.85
CA LEU A 428 24.68 -23.81 4.38
C LEU A 428 24.50 -22.41 3.79
N ALA A 429 24.28 -21.38 4.60
CA ALA A 429 24.06 -20.03 4.10
C ALA A 429 25.39 -19.35 3.72
N THR A 430 25.36 -18.56 2.65
CA THR A 430 26.54 -17.87 2.11
C THR A 430 26.45 -16.37 2.33
N ILE A 431 27.53 -15.78 2.82
CA ILE A 431 27.61 -14.34 3.12
C ILE A 431 28.84 -13.75 2.43
N SER A 432 28.62 -12.73 1.61
CA SER A 432 29.65 -11.98 0.91
C SER A 432 29.38 -10.48 1.04
N GLU A 433 30.42 -9.65 1.14
CA GLU A 433 30.31 -8.18 1.12
C GLU A 433 29.21 -7.60 2.06
N THR A 434 29.01 -8.26 3.21
CA THR A 434 28.00 -7.89 4.21
C THR A 434 28.69 -7.28 5.42
N LYS A 435 28.42 -6.00 5.74
CA LYS A 435 29.12 -5.31 6.85
C LYS A 435 28.34 -4.14 7.44
N GLY A 436 28.78 -3.69 8.62
CA GLY A 436 28.41 -2.40 9.17
C GLY A 436 29.13 -1.26 8.45
N VAL A 437 28.48 -0.10 8.35
CA VAL A 437 29.00 1.15 7.79
C VAL A 437 28.52 2.29 8.69
N SER A 438 29.38 3.26 8.99
CA SER A 438 28.96 4.44 9.75
C SER A 438 28.03 5.33 8.92
N LYS A 439 27.19 6.14 9.58
CA LYS A 439 26.36 7.13 8.88
C LYS A 439 27.20 8.05 7.97
N THR A 440 28.32 8.54 8.48
CA THR A 440 29.24 9.41 7.73
C THR A 440 29.80 8.74 6.47
N GLU A 441 30.15 7.45 6.53
CA GLU A 441 30.58 6.70 5.35
C GLU A 441 29.43 6.50 4.36
N ALA A 442 28.22 6.21 4.86
CA ALA A 442 27.05 6.01 4.01
C ALA A 442 26.58 7.30 3.31
N GLU A 443 26.82 8.46 3.90
CA GLU A 443 26.53 9.77 3.30
C GLU A 443 27.55 10.18 2.22
N ASN A 444 28.70 9.50 2.15
CA ASN A 444 29.74 9.76 1.15
C ASN A 444 29.33 9.23 -0.24
N SER A 445 29.73 9.93 -1.30
CA SER A 445 29.53 9.54 -2.71
C SER A 445 30.03 8.13 -3.00
N ASN A 446 31.13 7.70 -2.37
CA ASN A 446 31.69 6.37 -2.56
C ASN A 446 30.70 5.25 -2.20
N PHE A 447 29.79 5.46 -1.26
CA PHE A 447 28.81 4.44 -0.86
C PHE A 447 27.69 4.29 -1.90
N VAL A 448 27.24 5.40 -2.51
CA VAL A 448 26.30 5.35 -3.64
C VAL A 448 26.94 4.68 -4.85
N ASP A 449 28.22 4.94 -5.11
CA ASP A 449 28.96 4.30 -6.20
C ASP A 449 29.14 2.79 -5.93
N LEU A 450 29.42 2.40 -4.69
CA LEU A 450 29.46 1.00 -4.25
C LEU A 450 28.12 0.28 -4.51
N LEU A 451 27.01 0.91 -4.13
CA LEU A 451 25.67 0.37 -4.37
C LEU A 451 25.32 0.30 -5.87
N ASN A 452 25.97 1.12 -6.71
CA ASN A 452 25.82 1.10 -8.16
C ASN A 452 26.96 0.37 -8.91
N GLN A 453 27.87 -0.34 -8.23
CA GLN A 453 29.11 -0.85 -8.88
C GLN A 453 28.86 -1.82 -10.05
N ASN A 454 27.69 -2.44 -10.11
CA ASN A 454 27.25 -3.35 -11.18
C ASN A 454 26.14 -2.75 -12.07
N ALA A 455 25.77 -1.49 -11.85
CA ALA A 455 24.76 -0.79 -12.64
C ALA A 455 25.41 -0.13 -13.86
N SER A 456 24.72 -0.13 -15.00
CA SER A 456 25.14 0.68 -16.14
C SER A 456 24.97 2.17 -15.83
N ALA A 457 25.74 3.03 -16.50
CA ALA A 457 25.68 4.49 -16.30
C ALA A 457 24.26 5.06 -16.50
N ASP A 458 23.48 4.46 -17.40
CA ASP A 458 22.12 4.87 -17.75
C ASP A 458 21.03 4.24 -16.86
N ASN A 459 21.39 3.30 -15.96
CA ASN A 459 20.42 2.58 -15.13
C ASN A 459 20.87 2.51 -13.66
N LYS A 460 21.23 3.68 -13.09
CA LYS A 460 21.54 3.78 -11.67
C LYS A 460 20.32 3.45 -10.83
N ILE A 461 20.49 2.52 -9.90
CA ILE A 461 19.45 2.10 -8.95
C ILE A 461 19.41 3.06 -7.77
N TRP A 462 20.60 3.46 -7.30
CA TRP A 462 20.77 4.31 -6.13
C TRP A 462 21.18 5.72 -6.54
N SER A 463 20.59 6.73 -5.90
CA SER A 463 20.86 8.16 -6.11
C SER A 463 20.90 8.90 -4.77
N ARG A 464 20.84 10.24 -4.78
CA ARG A 464 20.69 11.11 -3.62
C ARG A 464 19.77 12.29 -3.95
N CYS A 465 19.13 12.86 -2.93
CA CYS A 465 18.28 14.05 -3.08
C CYS A 465 19.09 15.34 -3.35
N ALA A 466 20.27 15.46 -2.73
CA ALA A 466 21.24 16.56 -2.90
C ALA A 466 22.67 16.08 -2.54
N ASP A 467 23.67 16.97 -2.65
CA ASP A 467 25.12 16.67 -2.51
C ASP A 467 25.52 15.98 -1.19
N LYS A 468 24.66 16.01 -0.17
CA LYS A 468 24.80 15.27 1.09
C LYS A 468 23.47 14.64 1.47
N GLY A 469 23.46 13.32 1.63
CA GLY A 469 22.28 12.55 1.99
C GLY A 469 22.54 11.07 1.81
N LEU A 470 21.82 10.26 2.57
CA LEU A 470 21.87 8.80 2.45
C LEU A 470 21.42 8.36 1.05
N PRO A 471 21.88 7.20 0.56
CA PRO A 471 21.45 6.70 -0.74
C PRO A 471 19.93 6.50 -0.76
N ILE A 472 19.29 7.00 -1.80
CA ILE A 472 17.87 6.74 -2.06
C ILE A 472 17.74 5.83 -3.27
N ILE A 473 16.58 5.19 -3.41
CA ILE A 473 16.25 4.48 -4.64
C ILE A 473 15.83 5.53 -5.67
N ALA A 474 16.52 5.55 -6.82
CA ALA A 474 16.37 6.61 -7.82
C ALA A 474 14.94 6.72 -8.37
N SER A 475 14.27 5.58 -8.59
CA SER A 475 12.87 5.55 -9.03
C SER A 475 11.87 6.01 -7.97
N LEU A 476 12.29 6.16 -6.71
CA LEU A 476 11.48 6.60 -5.59
C LEU A 476 11.85 7.99 -5.07
N ALA A 477 12.67 8.75 -5.82
CA ALA A 477 13.17 10.05 -5.38
C ALA A 477 12.05 11.03 -5.00
N GLU A 478 10.93 11.03 -5.72
CA GLU A 478 9.77 11.89 -5.41
C GLU A 478 9.21 11.65 -4.01
N TYR A 479 9.30 10.43 -3.48
CA TYR A 479 8.88 10.09 -2.13
C TYR A 479 10.00 10.27 -1.12
N MET A 480 11.16 9.68 -1.39
CA MET A 480 12.26 9.59 -0.43
C MET A 480 12.98 10.93 -0.19
N CYS A 481 12.80 11.90 -1.09
CA CYS A 481 13.30 13.27 -0.93
C CYS A 481 12.27 14.25 -0.36
N SER A 482 11.05 13.79 -0.11
CA SER A 482 10.01 14.65 0.45
C SER A 482 10.24 14.86 1.94
N GLU A 483 10.36 16.12 2.36
CA GLU A 483 10.44 16.49 3.78
C GLU A 483 9.15 16.15 4.55
N ASP A 484 8.03 16.08 3.84
CA ASP A 484 6.71 15.82 4.41
C ASP A 484 6.37 14.32 4.52
N LEU A 485 7.20 13.41 3.99
CA LEU A 485 6.84 11.99 3.84
C LEU A 485 6.30 11.36 5.14
N LEU A 486 6.98 11.60 6.26
CA LEU A 486 6.58 11.07 7.57
C LEU A 486 5.34 11.76 8.15
N SER A 487 5.11 13.03 7.82
CA SER A 487 3.92 13.79 8.28
C SER A 487 2.61 13.24 7.70
N LEU A 488 2.69 12.46 6.63
CA LEU A 488 1.56 11.86 5.95
C LEU A 488 1.10 10.54 6.57
N ALA A 489 1.86 9.98 7.53
CA ALA A 489 1.51 8.74 8.20
C ALA A 489 0.18 8.87 8.95
N VAL A 490 -0.70 7.89 8.81
CA VAL A 490 -1.98 7.82 9.52
C VAL A 490 -1.84 6.81 10.67
N PRO A 491 -1.78 7.25 11.94
CA PRO A 491 -1.61 6.34 13.07
C PRO A 491 -2.91 5.62 13.46
N LEU A 492 -2.75 4.52 14.20
CA LEU A 492 -3.85 3.93 14.97
C LEU A 492 -4.28 4.91 16.08
N ASP A 493 -5.57 4.93 16.43
CA ASP A 493 -6.06 5.61 17.62
C ASP A 493 -5.71 4.84 18.90
N SER A 494 -5.94 5.48 20.06
CA SER A 494 -5.66 4.90 21.38
C SER A 494 -6.50 3.66 21.73
N THR A 495 -7.54 3.35 20.96
CA THR A 495 -8.38 2.16 21.10
C THR A 495 -7.96 1.03 20.15
N GLY A 496 -6.90 1.23 19.36
CA GLY A 496 -6.47 0.31 18.31
C GLY A 496 -7.38 0.31 17.07
N LYS A 497 -8.27 1.31 16.95
CA LYS A 497 -9.12 1.56 15.78
C LYS A 497 -8.53 2.75 15.01
N GLY A 498 -8.79 2.91 13.72
CA GLY A 498 -8.21 4.03 12.97
C GLY A 498 -8.79 5.38 13.40
N THR A 499 -7.95 6.40 13.58
CA THR A 499 -8.45 7.78 13.68
C THR A 499 -9.05 8.20 12.33
N THR A 500 -10.37 8.41 12.28
CA THR A 500 -11.01 9.08 11.14
C THR A 500 -10.66 10.56 11.19
N VAL A 501 -9.61 11.00 10.48
CA VAL A 501 -9.41 12.41 10.18
C VAL A 501 -9.38 12.58 8.67
N LEU A 502 -10.56 12.84 8.09
CA LEU A 502 -10.75 13.00 6.64
C LEU A 502 -11.28 14.38 6.26
N SER A 503 -10.75 15.44 6.87
CA SER A 503 -10.81 16.76 6.25
C SER A 503 -9.47 17.46 6.40
N GLY A 504 -8.76 17.67 5.28
CA GLY A 504 -7.57 18.53 5.23
C GLY A 504 -6.23 17.86 4.92
N VAL A 505 -6.15 16.54 4.75
CA VAL A 505 -4.89 15.89 4.37
C VAL A 505 -4.64 16.10 2.87
N LYS A 506 -3.64 16.93 2.52
CA LYS A 506 -3.15 17.09 1.15
C LYS A 506 -2.86 15.72 0.55
N ASN A 507 -3.39 15.48 -0.65
CA ASN A 507 -3.15 14.26 -1.40
C ASN A 507 -1.77 14.36 -2.06
N ILE A 508 -0.70 13.99 -1.35
CA ILE A 508 0.65 13.93 -1.93
C ILE A 508 0.82 12.61 -2.70
N GLY A 509 -0.09 12.33 -3.63
CA GLY A 509 0.21 11.38 -4.70
C GLY A 509 1.20 12.03 -5.69
N LEU A 510 1.88 11.22 -6.50
CA LEU A 510 2.77 11.74 -7.54
C LEU A 510 2.00 12.62 -8.54
N HIS A 511 2.58 13.76 -8.89
CA HIS A 511 2.22 14.45 -10.11
C HIS A 511 2.85 13.69 -11.29
N ASN A 512 2.06 12.90 -12.03
CA ASN A 512 2.57 12.24 -13.23
C ASN A 512 2.69 13.29 -14.35
N VAL A 513 3.89 13.44 -14.90
CA VAL A 513 4.17 14.38 -16.00
C VAL A 513 4.76 13.59 -17.16
N GLN A 514 3.97 13.35 -18.19
CA GLN A 514 4.41 12.68 -19.42
C GLN A 514 4.58 13.70 -20.54
N VAL A 515 5.70 13.59 -21.25
CA VAL A 515 5.97 14.36 -22.47
C VAL A 515 5.69 13.47 -23.67
N VAL A 516 4.63 13.77 -24.42
CA VAL A 516 4.26 13.05 -25.65
C VAL A 516 4.32 14.02 -26.82
N GLY A 517 5.39 13.96 -27.60
CA GLY A 517 5.66 14.95 -28.65
C GLY A 517 5.80 16.35 -28.06
N ARG A 518 4.87 17.26 -28.40
CA ARG A 518 4.80 18.64 -27.86
C ARG A 518 3.76 18.83 -26.75
N ASP A 519 3.17 17.74 -26.28
CA ASP A 519 2.12 17.78 -25.30
C ASP A 519 2.65 17.34 -23.93
N LEU A 520 2.34 18.13 -22.91
CA LEU A 520 2.56 17.82 -21.52
C LEU A 520 1.29 17.26 -20.93
N GLN A 521 1.27 15.97 -20.66
CA GLN A 521 0.18 15.33 -19.91
C GLN A 521 0.53 15.37 -18.43
N ILE A 522 -0.26 16.11 -17.67
CA ILE A 522 -0.03 16.34 -16.25
C ILE A 522 -1.21 15.80 -15.47
N THR A 523 -0.95 14.81 -14.62
CA THR A 523 -1.93 14.22 -13.73
C THR A 523 -1.58 14.59 -12.30
N THR A 524 -2.42 15.38 -11.65
CA THR A 524 -2.29 15.66 -10.22
C THR A 524 -3.27 14.79 -9.40
N PRO A 525 -2.88 14.35 -8.20
CA PRO A 525 -3.76 13.62 -7.29
C PRO A 525 -4.64 14.54 -6.42
N ASP A 526 -4.25 15.80 -6.30
CA ASP A 526 -5.09 16.84 -5.70
C ASP A 526 -5.83 17.60 -6.81
N PHE A 527 -7.15 17.68 -6.70
CA PHE A 527 -8.02 18.42 -7.61
C PHE A 527 -7.71 19.92 -7.60
N ASN A 528 -7.32 20.44 -6.44
CA ASN A 528 -7.00 21.85 -6.24
C ASN A 528 -5.54 22.17 -6.57
N ALA A 529 -4.76 21.21 -7.07
CA ALA A 529 -3.37 21.43 -7.40
C ALA A 529 -3.24 22.55 -8.44
N MET A 530 -2.52 23.61 -8.09
CA MET A 530 -2.21 24.72 -8.96
C MET A 530 -1.14 24.30 -9.95
N VAL A 531 -1.52 24.02 -11.20
CA VAL A 531 -0.58 23.70 -12.28
C VAL A 531 -0.26 24.98 -13.07
N SER A 532 1.01 25.31 -13.21
CA SER A 532 1.50 26.44 -14.01
C SER A 532 2.67 26.02 -14.89
N VAL A 533 2.62 26.31 -16.17
CA VAL A 533 3.71 26.04 -17.13
C VAL A 533 4.31 27.36 -17.59
N PHE A 534 5.62 27.50 -17.50
CA PHE A 534 6.38 28.68 -17.93
C PHE A 534 7.37 28.31 -19.03
N ASP A 535 7.68 29.26 -19.93
CA ASP A 535 8.82 29.14 -20.83
C ASP A 535 10.15 29.32 -20.08
N SER A 536 11.27 29.00 -20.74
CA SER A 536 12.62 29.12 -20.19
C SER A 536 13.05 30.54 -19.78
N ARG A 537 12.27 31.58 -20.12
CA ARG A 537 12.49 32.98 -19.71
C ARG A 537 11.56 33.39 -18.57
N GLY A 538 10.81 32.45 -18.00
CA GLY A 538 9.87 32.68 -16.90
C GLY A 538 8.51 33.24 -17.33
N LYS A 539 8.20 33.29 -18.64
CA LYS A 539 6.87 33.71 -19.10
C LYS A 539 5.87 32.59 -18.87
N MET A 540 4.82 32.86 -18.10
CA MET A 540 3.72 31.93 -17.88
C MET A 540 2.95 31.69 -19.18
N LEU A 541 2.80 30.41 -19.55
CA LEU A 541 2.08 29.95 -20.74
C LEU A 541 0.70 29.42 -20.37
N TYR A 542 0.62 28.69 -19.24
CA TYR A 542 -0.59 28.08 -18.74
C TYR A 542 -0.65 28.21 -17.23
N GLN A 543 -1.84 28.41 -16.69
CA GLN A 543 -2.13 28.36 -15.26
C GLN A 543 -3.54 27.80 -15.06
N SER A 544 -3.69 26.83 -14.16
CA SER A 544 -4.98 26.26 -13.79
C SER A 544 -5.01 25.94 -12.31
N SER A 545 -6.12 26.27 -11.65
CA SER A 545 -6.41 25.88 -10.27
C SER A 545 -7.18 24.55 -10.16
N TRP A 546 -7.22 23.78 -11.25
CA TRP A 546 -8.02 22.55 -11.40
C TRP A 546 -7.15 21.51 -12.13
N GLY A 547 -6.32 20.80 -11.37
CA GLY A 547 -5.09 20.17 -11.85
C GLY A 547 -5.19 18.74 -12.41
N MET A 548 -6.37 18.10 -12.43
CA MET A 548 -6.40 16.66 -12.77
C MET A 548 -6.38 16.42 -14.28
N ASN A 549 -5.37 15.69 -14.74
CA ASN A 549 -5.25 15.09 -16.09
C ASN A 549 -5.43 16.08 -17.25
N ARG A 550 -4.53 17.06 -17.31
CA ARG A 550 -4.55 18.12 -18.32
C ARG A 550 -3.44 17.91 -19.33
N GLN A 551 -3.78 18.11 -20.60
CA GLN A 551 -2.83 18.17 -21.69
C GLN A 551 -2.51 19.64 -22.01
N TYR A 552 -1.24 20.04 -21.84
CA TYR A 552 -0.75 21.37 -22.17
C TYR A 552 0.16 21.28 -23.40
N ARG A 553 -0.33 21.76 -24.54
CA ARG A 553 0.45 21.75 -25.79
C ARG A 553 1.34 22.97 -25.88
N VAL A 554 2.65 22.78 -25.94
CA VAL A 554 3.58 23.89 -26.16
C VAL A 554 3.87 24.11 -27.65
N SER A 555 4.14 25.36 -28.02
CA SER A 555 4.29 25.75 -29.43
C SER A 555 5.66 25.39 -30.05
N ARG A 556 6.69 25.16 -29.24
CA ARG A 556 8.07 24.94 -29.68
C ARG A 556 8.76 23.84 -28.85
N ALA A 557 9.81 23.26 -29.40
CA ALA A 557 10.74 22.44 -28.62
C ALA A 557 11.57 23.36 -27.70
N GLY A 558 11.99 22.85 -26.55
CA GLY A 558 12.80 23.62 -25.61
C GLY A 558 12.58 23.25 -24.14
N ARG A 559 13.19 24.03 -23.25
CA ARG A 559 13.02 23.91 -21.81
C ARG A 559 11.82 24.70 -21.33
N TYR A 560 11.04 24.07 -20.46
CA TYR A 560 9.89 24.64 -19.78
C TYR A 560 10.02 24.42 -18.27
N ILE A 561 9.46 25.34 -17.50
CA ILE A 561 9.38 25.22 -16.04
C ILE A 561 7.93 24.84 -15.74
N LEU A 562 7.74 23.71 -15.11
CA LEU A 562 6.44 23.24 -14.66
C LEU A 562 6.37 23.41 -13.16
N LYS A 563 5.41 24.18 -12.68
CA LYS A 563 5.10 24.33 -11.27
C LYS A 563 3.78 23.62 -10.97
N ILE A 564 3.77 22.72 -10.00
CA ILE A 564 2.56 22.07 -9.52
C ILE A 564 2.51 22.29 -8.00
N ASP A 565 1.59 23.14 -7.55
CA ASP A 565 1.58 23.70 -6.20
C ASP A 565 2.91 24.33 -5.80
N GLN A 566 3.70 23.66 -4.95
CA GLN A 566 5.04 24.10 -4.54
C GLN A 566 6.16 23.33 -5.26
N ASP A 567 5.85 22.24 -5.96
CA ASP A 567 6.80 21.48 -6.76
C ASP A 567 7.16 22.27 -8.03
N ILE A 568 8.45 22.36 -8.36
CA ILE A 568 8.96 23.04 -9.55
C ILE A 568 9.89 22.07 -10.29
N ARG A 569 9.48 21.68 -11.49
CA ARG A 569 10.21 20.79 -12.39
C ARG A 569 10.70 21.55 -13.61
N VAL A 570 11.88 21.19 -14.10
CA VAL A 570 12.36 21.63 -15.42
C VAL A 570 12.21 20.47 -16.38
N ILE A 571 11.41 20.68 -17.41
CA ILE A 571 11.06 19.66 -18.42
C ILE A 571 11.62 20.09 -19.77
N THR A 572 12.19 19.12 -20.50
CA THR A 572 12.73 19.35 -21.85
C THR A 572 11.84 18.65 -22.86
N ILE A 573 11.29 19.42 -23.80
CA ILE A 573 10.43 18.93 -24.87
C ILE A 573 11.25 18.90 -26.15
N LYS A 574 11.38 17.72 -26.76
CA LYS A 574 12.19 17.47 -27.97
C LYS A 574 11.50 17.95 -29.25
#